data_AF-A0A256Z4S6-F1
#
_entry.id   AF-A0A256Z4S6-F1
#
_cell.length_a   1.000
_cell.length_b   1.000
_cell.length_c   1.000
_cell.angle_alpha   90.00
_cell.angle_beta   90.00
_cell.angle_gamma   90.00
#
_symmetry.space_group_name_H-M   'P 1'
#
loop_
_entity.id
_entity.type
_entity.pdbx_description
1 polymer ?
#
loop_
_entity_poly.entity_id
_entity_poly.type
_entity_poly.pdbx_seq_one_letter_code
_entity_poly.pdbx_strand_id
1 'polypeptide(L)'
;VYNIVNPLHSLMFMAQARWTGISSELTIFEYLRRLRFITIEYVTMYPSGIPIITLLYYMKQPLFYIFTALFTILIILAVLRSRAGRALLIYLMTTLCILALGTRGFMVFNIFGFTWGPHYLQQLTPLTAMLLGLGFLSIRKFKIKLNYLRLLKGVLLGFSLFMIMVWPTLNMFAMQTYFYRNGYTNQAFLSVLNTIDEKYGNIPMYIMYDNPYRDPALTTLHFIAVLEGVNVYPRMDKDVIVTLRDMGVKMVGENVIRRYVESVVRESTNEFVNELYKSGIGAIVMSPNKVAISALKELGLEGNFTVIDEQVIGIGNVPIFRVVVIEELSSCKC
;
A
#
# COMPACT_ATOMS: atom_id res chain seq x y z
N VAL A 1 0.50 6.18 -17.61
CA VAL A 1 0.57 6.09 -19.09
C VAL A 1 -0.62 5.35 -19.70
N TYR A 2 -0.97 4.13 -19.29
CA TYR A 2 -2.14 3.39 -19.83
C TYR A 2 -3.48 4.15 -19.72
N ASN A 3 -3.79 4.70 -18.55
CA ASN A 3 -4.99 5.55 -18.34
C ASN A 3 -4.99 6.86 -19.15
N ILE A 4 -3.84 7.25 -19.72
CA ILE A 4 -3.69 8.46 -20.55
C ILE A 4 -3.94 8.11 -22.02
N VAL A 5 -3.52 6.93 -22.47
CA VAL A 5 -3.65 6.50 -23.87
C VAL A 5 -5.04 5.90 -24.16
N ASN A 6 -5.63 5.16 -23.23
CA ASN A 6 -6.94 4.53 -23.41
C ASN A 6 -7.86 4.74 -22.19
N PRO A 7 -8.33 5.98 -21.94
CA PRO A 7 -9.10 6.31 -20.74
C PRO A 7 -10.39 5.49 -20.60
N LEU A 8 -11.02 5.12 -21.73
CA LEU A 8 -12.27 4.35 -21.75
C LEU A 8 -12.09 2.86 -21.43
N HIS A 9 -10.93 2.27 -21.73
CA HIS A 9 -10.70 0.86 -21.43
C HIS A 9 -10.47 0.62 -19.94
N SER A 10 -9.80 1.54 -19.25
CA SER A 10 -9.70 1.46 -17.78
C SER A 10 -11.09 1.55 -17.12
N LEU A 11 -12.00 2.35 -17.68
CA LEU A 11 -13.40 2.40 -17.26
C LEU A 11 -14.15 1.10 -17.57
N MET A 12 -13.92 0.46 -18.73
CA MET A 12 -14.52 -0.84 -19.07
C MET A 12 -14.00 -1.98 -18.19
N PHE A 13 -12.69 -2.06 -17.95
CA PHE A 13 -12.10 -3.02 -17.02
C PHE A 13 -12.59 -2.77 -15.60
N MET A 14 -12.69 -1.51 -15.18
CA MET A 14 -13.33 -1.15 -13.92
C MET A 14 -14.79 -1.59 -13.90
N ALA A 15 -15.54 -1.48 -15.01
CA ALA A 15 -16.93 -1.90 -15.08
C ALA A 15 -17.13 -3.43 -15.00
N GLN A 16 -16.15 -4.21 -15.50
CA GLN A 16 -16.20 -5.67 -15.56
C GLN A 16 -15.55 -6.37 -14.35
N ALA A 17 -14.61 -5.69 -13.70
CA ALA A 17 -13.90 -6.23 -12.54
C ALA A 17 -14.88 -6.49 -11.39
N ARG A 18 -15.13 -7.76 -11.05
CA ARG A 18 -16.06 -8.13 -9.96
C ARG A 18 -15.74 -7.45 -8.62
N TRP A 19 -14.48 -7.15 -8.36
CA TRP A 19 -14.04 -6.46 -7.14
C TRP A 19 -14.44 -4.98 -7.11
N THR A 20 -14.66 -4.31 -8.24
CA THR A 20 -15.19 -2.92 -8.27
C THR A 20 -16.70 -2.87 -8.04
N GLY A 21 -17.39 -4.01 -8.25
CA GLY A 21 -18.82 -4.24 -8.08
C GLY A 21 -19.75 -3.54 -9.07
N ILE A 22 -19.21 -2.94 -10.14
CA ILE A 22 -20.01 -2.33 -11.21
C ILE A 22 -20.87 -3.37 -11.94
N SER A 23 -20.43 -4.63 -11.94
CA SER A 23 -21.11 -5.77 -12.57
C SER A 23 -22.34 -6.32 -11.81
N SER A 24 -22.65 -5.83 -10.60
CA SER A 24 -23.81 -6.28 -9.81
C SER A 24 -24.94 -5.24 -9.80
N GLU A 25 -26.19 -5.69 -9.79
CA GLU A 25 -27.37 -4.83 -9.64
C GLU A 25 -27.33 -4.01 -8.34
N LEU A 26 -27.68 -2.72 -8.42
CA LEU A 26 -27.74 -1.83 -7.27
C LEU A 26 -29.15 -1.83 -6.69
N THR A 27 -29.35 -2.57 -5.61
CA THR A 27 -30.60 -2.48 -4.84
C THR A 27 -30.56 -1.27 -3.89
N ILE A 28 -31.73 -0.79 -3.45
CA ILE A 28 -31.83 0.31 -2.47
C ILE A 28 -31.12 -0.06 -1.16
N PHE A 29 -31.28 -1.30 -0.70
CA PHE A 29 -30.61 -1.78 0.51
C PHE A 29 -29.09 -1.72 0.38
N GLU A 30 -28.57 -2.15 -0.78
CA GLU A 30 -27.15 -2.12 -1.06
C GLU A 30 -26.62 -0.68 -1.15
N TYR A 31 -27.37 0.23 -1.76
CA TYR A 31 -27.03 1.66 -1.77
C TYR A 31 -26.95 2.24 -0.36
N LEU A 32 -27.94 1.98 0.51
CA LEU A 32 -27.95 2.48 1.89
C LEU A 32 -26.80 1.89 2.71
N ARG A 33 -26.52 0.59 2.54
CA ARG A 33 -25.36 -0.08 3.17
C ARG A 33 -24.05 0.59 2.77
N ARG A 34 -23.90 0.92 1.48
CA ARG A 34 -22.71 1.60 0.94
C ARG A 34 -22.58 3.03 1.43
N LEU A 35 -23.67 3.79 1.40
CA LEU A 35 -23.69 5.15 1.90
C LEU A 35 -23.29 5.19 3.38
N ARG A 36 -23.82 4.26 4.19
CA ARG A 36 -23.42 4.11 5.60
C ARG A 36 -21.93 3.81 5.71
N PHE A 37 -21.42 2.83 4.96
CA PHE A 37 -20.01 2.43 5.02
C PHE A 37 -19.07 3.58 4.66
N ILE A 38 -19.31 4.25 3.53
CA ILE A 38 -18.50 5.39 3.06
C ILE A 38 -18.60 6.56 4.03
N THR A 39 -19.78 6.83 4.58
CA THR A 39 -19.94 7.90 5.57
C THR A 39 -19.13 7.59 6.83
N ILE A 40 -19.13 6.33 7.30
CA ILE A 40 -18.31 5.91 8.43
C ILE A 40 -16.82 6.02 8.08
N GLU A 41 -16.38 5.51 6.93
CA GLU A 41 -14.99 5.64 6.45
C GLU A 41 -14.54 7.10 6.36
N TYR A 42 -15.40 7.95 5.81
CA TYR A 42 -15.17 9.38 5.67
C TYR A 42 -15.07 10.11 7.01
N VAL A 43 -15.98 9.86 7.95
CA VAL A 43 -15.92 10.51 9.26
C VAL A 43 -14.73 10.03 10.06
N THR A 44 -14.40 8.74 9.95
CA THR A 44 -13.35 8.11 10.75
C THR A 44 -11.95 8.43 10.25
N MET A 45 -11.75 8.69 8.95
CA MET A 45 -10.43 9.03 8.40
C MET A 45 -9.82 10.31 8.98
N TYR A 46 -10.61 11.21 9.58
CA TYR A 46 -10.10 12.41 10.23
C TYR A 46 -9.49 12.10 11.62
N PRO A 47 -10.22 11.49 12.57
CA PRO A 47 -9.64 11.11 13.84
C PRO A 47 -8.60 9.99 13.73
N SER A 48 -8.77 9.00 12.84
CA SER A 48 -7.81 7.90 12.70
C SER A 48 -6.57 8.23 11.86
N GLY A 49 -6.53 9.42 11.26
CA GLY A 49 -5.73 9.65 10.05
C GLY A 49 -6.30 8.83 8.89
N ILE A 50 -6.02 9.24 7.65
CA ILE A 50 -6.29 8.45 6.45
C ILE A 50 -5.87 7.01 6.80
N PRO A 51 -6.82 6.05 6.94
CA PRO A 51 -6.79 4.89 7.79
C PRO A 51 -5.64 4.00 7.37
N ILE A 52 -4.60 4.11 8.17
CA ILE A 52 -3.43 3.28 8.07
C ILE A 52 -3.26 2.50 9.38
N ILE A 53 -4.01 2.87 10.44
CA ILE A 53 -4.23 2.08 11.66
C ILE A 53 -5.74 1.80 11.78
N THR A 54 -6.09 0.61 12.28
CA THR A 54 -7.49 0.17 12.41
C THR A 54 -8.35 1.14 13.23
N LEU A 55 -9.57 1.41 12.75
CA LEU A 55 -10.58 2.16 13.49
C LEU A 55 -10.81 1.60 14.91
N LEU A 56 -10.79 0.27 15.05
CA LEU A 56 -10.96 -0.43 16.33
C LEU A 56 -9.86 -0.07 17.34
N TYR A 57 -8.64 0.21 16.90
CA TYR A 57 -7.57 0.66 17.78
C TYR A 57 -7.88 2.07 18.33
N TYR A 58 -8.31 2.98 17.48
CA TYR A 58 -8.64 4.35 17.89
C TYR A 58 -9.89 4.45 18.75
N MET A 59 -10.92 3.61 18.50
CA MET A 59 -12.13 3.57 19.34
C MET A 59 -11.84 3.22 20.81
N LYS A 60 -10.69 2.61 21.12
CA LYS A 60 -10.28 2.35 22.51
C LYS A 60 -9.70 3.58 23.21
N GLN A 61 -9.39 4.66 22.49
CA GLN A 61 -8.73 5.83 23.04
C GLN A 61 -9.73 6.95 23.37
N PRO A 62 -9.74 7.51 24.60
CA PRO A 62 -10.64 8.62 24.96
C PRO A 62 -10.50 9.85 24.05
N LEU A 63 -9.28 10.12 23.56
CA LEU A 63 -8.99 11.24 22.65
C LEU A 63 -9.76 11.15 21.33
N PHE A 64 -10.07 9.94 20.84
CA PHE A 64 -10.85 9.73 19.63
C PHE A 64 -12.26 10.34 19.75
N TYR A 65 -12.92 10.14 20.90
CA TYR A 65 -14.26 10.65 21.15
C TYR A 65 -14.26 12.17 21.33
N ILE A 66 -13.25 12.71 22.01
CA ILE A 66 -13.06 14.17 22.17
C ILE A 66 -12.86 14.82 20.80
N PHE A 67 -12.02 14.23 19.94
CA PHE A 67 -11.84 14.68 18.56
C PHE A 67 -13.16 14.70 17.80
N THR A 68 -13.87 13.58 17.79
CA THR A 68 -15.10 13.41 17.02
C THR A 68 -16.18 14.40 17.46
N ALA A 69 -16.31 14.64 18.76
CA ALA A 69 -17.24 15.61 19.32
C ALA A 69 -16.91 17.04 18.84
N LEU A 70 -15.65 17.47 18.97
CA LEU A 70 -15.23 18.81 18.56
C LEU A 70 -15.29 19.04 17.05
N PHE A 71 -14.88 18.04 16.27
CA PHE A 71 -15.01 18.04 14.82
C PHE A 71 -16.48 18.27 14.41
N THR A 72 -17.39 17.54 15.05
CA THR A 72 -18.84 17.68 14.81
C THR A 72 -19.35 19.07 15.22
N ILE A 73 -18.93 19.59 16.39
CA ILE A 73 -19.30 20.94 16.85
C ILE A 73 -18.83 22.00 15.85
N LEU A 74 -17.61 21.90 15.34
CA LEU A 74 -17.06 22.85 14.37
C LEU A 74 -17.86 22.85 13.06
N ILE A 75 -18.21 21.67 12.56
CA ILE A 75 -19.07 21.54 11.37
C ILE A 75 -20.44 22.18 11.61
N ILE A 76 -21.09 21.86 12.73
CA ILE A 76 -22.40 22.42 13.09
C ILE A 76 -22.33 23.95 13.14
N LEU A 77 -21.30 24.50 13.81
CA LEU A 77 -21.12 25.95 13.90
C LEU A 77 -20.89 26.60 12.54
N ALA A 78 -20.07 25.98 11.68
CA ALA A 78 -19.83 26.47 10.32
C ALA A 78 -21.14 26.56 9.52
N VAL A 79 -21.97 25.52 9.61
CA VAL A 79 -23.25 25.40 8.89
C VAL A 79 -24.28 26.40 9.41
N LEU A 80 -24.43 26.52 10.74
CA LEU A 80 -25.41 27.44 11.33
C LEU A 80 -25.05 28.92 11.12
N ARG A 81 -23.75 29.25 11.06
CA ARG A 81 -23.29 30.65 11.04
C ARG A 81 -22.87 31.16 9.65
N SER A 82 -22.71 30.29 8.66
CA SER A 82 -22.20 30.67 7.33
C SER A 82 -23.03 30.11 6.18
N ARG A 83 -23.34 30.94 5.18
CA ARG A 83 -23.91 30.48 3.89
C ARG A 83 -22.91 29.58 3.16
N ALA A 84 -21.62 29.92 3.18
CA ALA A 84 -20.57 29.09 2.60
C ALA A 84 -20.46 27.73 3.31
N GLY A 85 -20.61 27.70 4.64
CA GLY A 85 -20.64 26.44 5.40
C GLY A 85 -21.80 25.52 4.98
N ARG A 86 -23.00 26.09 4.78
CA ARG A 86 -24.15 25.33 4.24
C ARG A 86 -23.89 24.78 2.84
N ALA A 87 -23.35 25.61 1.95
CA ALA A 87 -23.04 25.20 0.58
C ALA A 87 -21.99 24.07 0.55
N LEU A 88 -20.93 24.19 1.35
CA LEU A 88 -19.90 23.15 1.47
C LEU A 88 -20.46 21.85 2.04
N LEU A 89 -21.31 21.90 3.07
CA LEU A 89 -21.95 20.70 3.60
C LEU A 89 -22.82 20.01 2.56
N ILE A 90 -23.66 20.77 1.83
CA ILE A 90 -24.49 20.22 0.76
C ILE A 90 -23.61 19.53 -0.28
N TYR A 91 -22.54 20.20 -0.72
CA TYR A 91 -21.60 19.63 -1.68
C TYR A 91 -20.97 18.32 -1.18
N LEU A 92 -20.50 18.28 0.07
CA LEU A 92 -19.94 17.07 0.69
C LEU A 92 -20.97 15.93 0.72
N MET A 93 -22.19 16.21 1.17
CA MET A 93 -23.25 15.21 1.28
C MET A 93 -23.66 14.69 -0.09
N THR A 94 -23.82 15.57 -1.09
CA THR A 94 -24.10 15.17 -2.47
C THR A 94 -22.97 14.31 -3.03
N THR A 95 -21.71 14.66 -2.76
CA THR A 95 -20.56 13.88 -3.25
C THR A 95 -20.52 12.50 -2.59
N LEU A 96 -20.79 12.38 -1.28
CA LEU A 96 -20.89 11.08 -0.61
C LEU A 96 -22.01 10.22 -1.18
N CYS A 97 -23.18 10.81 -1.47
CA CYS A 97 -24.28 10.12 -2.15
C CYS A 97 -23.89 9.61 -3.54
N ILE A 98 -23.19 10.43 -4.34
CA ILE A 98 -22.70 10.03 -5.67
C ILE A 98 -21.65 8.93 -5.55
N LEU A 99 -20.70 9.06 -4.61
CA LEU A 99 -19.67 8.05 -4.37
C LEU A 99 -20.30 6.71 -3.96
N ALA A 100 -21.37 6.70 -3.17
CA ALA A 100 -22.08 5.47 -2.83
C ALA A 100 -22.67 4.71 -4.04
N LEU A 101 -22.94 5.40 -5.15
CA LEU A 101 -23.32 4.77 -6.42
C LEU A 101 -22.12 4.17 -7.16
N GLY A 102 -20.97 4.86 -7.09
CA GLY A 102 -19.75 4.54 -7.84
C GLY A 102 -18.82 3.53 -7.16
N THR A 103 -18.80 3.48 -5.82
CA THR A 103 -18.01 2.50 -5.06
C THR A 103 -18.85 1.26 -4.83
N ARG A 104 -18.74 0.29 -5.74
CA ARG A 104 -19.58 -0.91 -5.67
C ARG A 104 -18.88 -2.15 -5.12
N GLY A 105 -17.61 -2.06 -4.76
CA GLY A 105 -16.83 -3.23 -4.40
C GLY A 105 -17.00 -3.74 -2.97
N PHE A 106 -16.24 -4.77 -2.58
CA PHE A 106 -16.39 -5.45 -1.29
C PHE A 106 -16.18 -4.51 -0.10
N MET A 107 -17.26 -4.15 0.60
CA MET A 107 -17.25 -3.25 1.75
C MET A 107 -17.16 -4.06 3.05
N VAL A 108 -15.94 -4.38 3.46
CA VAL A 108 -15.64 -5.17 4.67
C VAL A 108 -14.60 -4.41 5.50
N PHE A 109 -14.53 -4.72 6.79
CA PHE A 109 -13.40 -4.28 7.60
C PHE A 109 -12.23 -5.26 7.44
N ASN A 110 -11.04 -4.77 7.10
CA ASN A 110 -9.82 -5.56 7.08
C ASN A 110 -8.95 -5.23 8.31
N ILE A 111 -7.81 -5.91 8.44
CA ILE A 111 -6.82 -5.68 9.50
C ILE A 111 -6.21 -4.27 9.51
N PHE A 112 -6.51 -3.43 8.51
CA PHE A 112 -6.09 -2.03 8.42
C PHE A 112 -7.26 -1.04 8.59
N GLY A 113 -8.48 -1.53 8.81
CA GLY A 113 -9.70 -0.71 8.85
C GLY A 113 -10.61 -1.03 7.69
N PHE A 114 -10.64 -0.21 6.64
CA PHE A 114 -11.57 -0.34 5.52
C PHE A 114 -10.91 -1.04 4.31
N THR A 115 -11.62 -1.94 3.63
CA THR A 115 -11.08 -2.71 2.48
C THR A 115 -10.52 -1.84 1.36
N TRP A 116 -11.10 -0.65 1.12
CA TRP A 116 -10.71 0.23 0.01
C TRP A 116 -9.65 1.24 0.42
N GLY A 117 -9.63 1.66 1.68
CA GLY A 117 -8.94 2.88 2.09
C GLY A 117 -9.58 4.11 1.43
N PRO A 118 -9.44 5.31 2.00
CA PRO A 118 -10.27 6.47 1.69
C PRO A 118 -9.67 7.26 0.53
N HIS A 119 -8.83 6.66 -0.31
CA HIS A 119 -8.12 7.38 -1.36
C HIS A 119 -9.10 8.11 -2.30
N TYR A 120 -10.28 7.52 -2.52
CA TYR A 120 -11.40 8.13 -3.25
C TYR A 120 -12.17 9.21 -2.45
N LEU A 121 -11.97 9.28 -1.13
CA LEU A 121 -12.52 10.28 -0.22
C LEU A 121 -11.52 11.41 0.08
N GLN A 122 -10.22 11.22 -0.21
CA GLN A 122 -9.18 12.22 0.04
C GLN A 122 -9.46 13.55 -0.67
N GLN A 123 -10.09 13.51 -1.85
CA GLN A 123 -10.52 14.72 -2.57
C GLN A 123 -11.47 15.63 -1.77
N LEU A 124 -12.16 15.10 -0.76
CA LEU A 124 -13.07 15.84 0.11
C LEU A 124 -12.35 16.51 1.29
N THR A 125 -11.10 16.16 1.54
CA THR A 125 -10.33 16.67 2.69
C THR A 125 -10.14 18.19 2.68
N PRO A 126 -9.85 18.87 1.54
CA PRO A 126 -9.68 20.33 1.54
C PRO A 126 -10.99 21.06 1.86
N LEU A 127 -12.12 20.51 1.40
CA LEU A 127 -13.45 21.05 1.66
C LEU A 127 -13.83 20.94 3.14
N THR A 128 -13.47 19.84 3.78
CA THR A 128 -13.64 19.67 5.23
C THR A 128 -12.74 20.60 6.02
N ALA A 129 -11.47 20.76 5.62
CA ALA A 129 -10.58 21.72 6.25
C ALA A 129 -11.16 23.15 6.20
N MET A 130 -11.74 23.53 5.05
CA MET A 130 -12.43 24.81 4.89
C MET A 130 -13.65 24.94 5.81
N LEU A 131 -14.47 23.89 5.94
CA LEU A 131 -15.60 23.84 6.87
C LEU A 131 -15.15 23.99 8.33
N LEU A 132 -14.12 23.27 8.75
CA LEU A 132 -13.54 23.38 10.08
C LEU A 132 -13.01 24.79 10.34
N GLY A 133 -12.35 25.41 9.36
CA GLY A 133 -11.90 26.79 9.43
C GLY A 133 -13.04 27.79 9.62
N LEU A 134 -14.16 27.61 8.93
CA LEU A 134 -15.37 28.42 9.12
C LEU A 134 -15.99 28.23 10.52
N GLY A 135 -15.99 27.00 11.04
CA GLY A 135 -16.41 26.68 12.40
C GLY A 135 -15.53 27.38 13.44
N PHE A 136 -14.22 27.29 13.27
CA PHE A 136 -13.22 27.94 14.11
C PHE A 136 -13.40 29.46 14.13
N LEU A 137 -13.56 30.09 12.95
CA LEU A 137 -13.82 31.52 12.84
C LEU A 137 -15.12 31.93 13.54
N SER A 138 -16.13 31.07 13.51
CA SER A 138 -17.41 31.29 14.19
C SER A 138 -17.24 31.32 15.71
N ILE A 139 -16.46 30.39 16.29
CA ILE A 139 -16.09 30.40 17.71
C ILE A 139 -15.31 31.69 18.02
N ARG A 140 -14.32 32.03 17.21
CA ARG A 140 -13.46 33.21 17.40
C ARG A 140 -14.26 34.52 17.44
N LYS A 141 -15.26 34.68 16.57
CA LYS A 141 -16.09 35.89 16.49
C LYS A 141 -17.11 36.02 17.63
N PHE A 142 -17.40 34.96 18.37
CA PHE A 142 -18.40 34.99 19.45
C PHE A 142 -17.92 35.86 20.62
N LYS A 143 -18.61 36.98 20.90
CA LYS A 143 -18.23 37.89 22.00
C LYS A 143 -18.74 37.34 23.34
N ILE A 144 -17.86 37.16 24.31
CA ILE A 144 -18.21 36.69 25.66
C ILE A 144 -17.84 37.73 26.71
N LYS A 145 -18.83 38.09 27.55
CA LYS A 145 -18.68 39.11 28.59
C LYS A 145 -18.03 38.58 29.88
N LEU A 146 -18.29 37.33 30.29
CA LEU A 146 -17.71 36.74 31.50
C LEU A 146 -16.27 36.23 31.27
N ASN A 147 -15.38 36.50 32.23
CA ASN A 147 -13.96 36.17 32.14
C ASN A 147 -13.69 34.64 32.08
N TYR A 148 -14.38 33.81 32.87
CA TYR A 148 -14.15 32.36 32.86
C TYR A 148 -14.53 31.72 31.50
N LEU A 149 -15.62 32.20 30.88
CA LEU A 149 -16.03 31.73 29.55
C LEU A 149 -15.06 32.19 28.45
N ARG A 150 -14.36 33.32 28.65
CA ARG A 150 -13.32 33.79 27.73
C ARG A 150 -12.10 32.86 27.77
N LEU A 151 -11.70 32.41 28.95
CA LEU A 151 -10.64 31.40 29.12
C LEU A 151 -11.04 30.08 28.45
N LEU A 152 -12.25 29.58 28.73
CA LEU A 152 -12.77 28.35 28.12
C LEU A 152 -12.80 28.43 26.59
N LYS A 153 -13.23 29.57 26.04
CA LYS A 153 -13.17 29.82 24.59
C LYS A 153 -11.74 29.78 24.06
N GLY A 154 -10.78 30.37 24.78
CA GLY A 154 -9.36 30.32 24.42
C GLY A 154 -8.82 28.88 24.38
N VAL A 155 -9.14 28.08 25.39
CA VAL A 155 -8.78 26.66 25.45
C VAL A 155 -9.41 25.87 24.29
N LEU A 156 -10.70 26.07 24.01
CA LEU A 156 -11.39 25.41 22.89
C LEU A 156 -10.79 25.78 21.54
N LEU A 157 -10.41 27.05 21.34
CA LEU A 157 -9.74 27.51 20.12
C LEU A 157 -8.34 26.90 19.99
N GLY A 158 -7.54 26.91 21.06
CA GLY A 158 -6.21 26.30 21.06
C GLY A 158 -6.26 24.81 20.79
N PHE A 159 -7.19 24.11 21.43
CA PHE A 159 -7.40 22.68 21.21
C PHE A 159 -7.89 22.39 19.78
N SER A 160 -8.77 23.22 19.22
CA SER A 160 -9.20 23.09 17.82
C SER A 160 -8.03 23.25 16.83
N LEU A 161 -7.15 24.23 17.08
CA LEU A 161 -5.95 24.44 16.26
C LEU A 161 -4.97 23.26 16.35
N PHE A 162 -4.76 22.73 17.57
CA PHE A 162 -3.97 21.52 17.77
C PHE A 162 -4.56 20.35 16.96
N MET A 163 -5.87 20.16 17.01
CA MET A 163 -6.54 19.08 16.27
C MET A 163 -6.48 19.25 14.74
N ILE A 164 -6.43 20.48 14.23
CA ILE A 164 -6.33 20.74 12.79
C ILE A 164 -4.87 20.59 12.30
N MET A 165 -3.89 21.06 13.07
CA MET A 165 -2.50 21.16 12.60
C MET A 165 -1.59 20.06 13.11
N VAL A 166 -1.73 19.67 14.38
CA VAL A 166 -0.78 18.78 15.06
C VAL A 166 -1.26 17.33 15.05
N TRP A 167 -2.56 17.12 15.22
CA TRP A 167 -3.15 15.78 15.26
C TRP A 167 -2.88 14.93 14.00
N PRO A 168 -3.02 15.44 12.76
CA PRO A 168 -2.70 14.64 11.58
C PRO A 168 -1.23 14.15 11.57
N THR A 169 -0.31 15.03 12.00
CA THR A 169 1.11 14.73 12.10
C THR A 169 1.41 13.69 13.19
N LEU A 170 0.78 13.82 14.36
CA LEU A 170 0.91 12.82 15.42
C LEU A 170 0.37 11.45 15.00
N ASN A 171 -0.74 11.41 14.26
CA ASN A 171 -1.26 10.17 13.69
C ASN A 171 -0.29 9.53 12.69
N MET A 172 0.38 10.33 11.86
CA MET A 172 1.42 9.83 10.95
C MET A 172 2.58 9.20 11.71
N PHE A 173 3.07 9.83 12.77
CA PHE A 173 4.13 9.26 13.62
C PHE A 173 3.68 8.02 14.40
N ALA A 174 2.46 8.05 14.95
CA ALA A 174 1.87 6.90 15.63
C ALA A 174 1.75 5.70 14.69
N MET A 175 1.37 5.95 13.44
CA MET A 175 1.29 4.95 12.39
C MET A 175 2.66 4.38 12.03
N GLN A 176 3.65 5.23 11.78
CA GLN A 176 5.02 4.78 11.49
C GLN A 176 5.56 3.93 12.64
N THR A 177 5.31 4.35 13.88
CA THR A 177 5.69 3.60 15.09
C THR A 177 4.95 2.27 15.18
N TYR A 178 3.66 2.23 14.86
CA TYR A 178 2.87 1.00 14.82
C TYR A 178 3.42 0.02 13.78
N PHE A 179 3.70 0.47 12.56
CA PHE A 179 4.31 -0.37 11.53
C PHE A 179 5.69 -0.87 11.90
N TYR A 180 6.54 0.00 12.46
CA TYR A 180 7.85 -0.40 12.95
C TYR A 180 7.77 -1.47 14.03
N ARG A 181 6.93 -1.27 15.07
CA ARG A 181 6.78 -2.23 16.19
C ARG A 181 6.24 -3.58 15.77
N ASN A 182 5.40 -3.63 14.73
CA ASN A 182 4.81 -4.87 14.24
C ASN A 182 5.59 -5.50 13.07
N GLY A 183 6.74 -4.93 12.69
CA GLY A 183 7.56 -5.46 11.59
C GLY A 183 6.91 -5.31 10.21
N TYR A 184 5.90 -4.45 10.05
CA TYR A 184 5.25 -4.14 8.78
C TYR A 184 6.07 -3.12 7.98
N THR A 185 7.37 -3.37 7.85
CA THR A 185 8.29 -2.50 7.12
C THR A 185 8.99 -3.30 6.04
N ASN A 186 9.45 -2.60 5.01
CA ASN A 186 10.30 -3.21 3.99
C ASN A 186 11.71 -3.53 4.51
N GLN A 187 11.98 -3.30 5.81
CA GLN A 187 13.29 -3.46 6.41
C GLN A 187 13.83 -4.88 6.25
N ALA A 188 13.00 -5.92 6.35
CA ALA A 188 13.45 -7.30 6.16
C ALA A 188 13.94 -7.58 4.72
N PHE A 189 13.37 -6.90 3.73
CA PHE A 189 13.81 -7.01 2.33
C PHE A 189 15.06 -6.16 2.10
N LEU A 190 15.06 -4.91 2.55
CA LEU A 190 16.19 -3.98 2.40
C LEU A 190 17.43 -4.45 3.16
N SER A 191 17.27 -5.01 4.37
CA SER A 191 18.40 -5.53 5.15
C SER A 191 19.09 -6.67 4.42
N VAL A 192 18.34 -7.51 3.72
CA VAL A 192 18.91 -8.60 2.92
C VAL A 192 19.73 -8.05 1.76
N LEU A 193 19.16 -7.12 0.99
CA LEU A 193 19.88 -6.51 -0.15
C LEU A 193 21.15 -5.80 0.33
N ASN A 194 21.05 -5.01 1.40
CA ASN A 194 22.20 -4.30 1.97
C ASN A 194 23.25 -5.26 2.53
N THR A 195 22.84 -6.33 3.22
CA THR A 195 23.79 -7.32 3.77
C THR A 195 24.54 -8.04 2.65
N ILE A 196 23.86 -8.37 1.56
CA ILE A 196 24.49 -9.00 0.40
C ILE A 196 25.47 -8.03 -0.26
N ASP A 197 25.06 -6.77 -0.49
CA ASP A 197 25.91 -5.75 -1.11
C ASP A 197 27.13 -5.39 -0.23
N GLU A 198 26.95 -5.24 1.08
CA GLU A 198 28.04 -4.96 2.02
C GLU A 198 29.07 -6.11 2.11
N LYS A 199 28.60 -7.37 2.05
CA LYS A 199 29.45 -8.55 2.25
C LYS A 199 30.07 -9.08 0.97
N TYR A 200 29.36 -9.00 -0.15
CA TYR A 200 29.75 -9.62 -1.43
C TYR A 200 29.83 -8.62 -2.59
N GLY A 201 29.37 -7.38 -2.40
CA GLY A 201 29.25 -6.39 -3.47
C GLY A 201 28.04 -6.63 -4.36
N ASN A 202 28.02 -5.97 -5.52
CA ASN A 202 26.96 -6.05 -6.50
C ASN A 202 27.03 -7.36 -7.32
N ILE A 203 26.63 -8.47 -6.70
CA ILE A 203 26.58 -9.80 -7.31
C ILE A 203 25.24 -10.04 -8.03
N PRO A 204 25.20 -10.87 -9.09
CA PRO A 204 23.94 -11.24 -9.73
C PRO A 204 23.03 -12.00 -8.74
N MET A 205 21.75 -11.61 -8.69
CA MET A 205 20.75 -12.20 -7.81
C MET A 205 19.62 -12.84 -8.63
N TYR A 206 19.33 -14.11 -8.40
CA TYR A 206 18.22 -14.81 -9.05
C TYR A 206 17.08 -15.07 -8.08
N ILE A 207 15.88 -14.57 -8.38
CA ILE A 207 14.67 -14.82 -7.62
C ILE A 207 13.92 -16.00 -8.24
N MET A 208 13.98 -17.12 -7.55
CA MET A 208 13.41 -18.38 -7.95
C MET A 208 11.96 -18.52 -7.47
N TYR A 209 11.03 -18.47 -8.40
CA TYR A 209 9.60 -18.66 -8.13
C TYR A 209 9.19 -20.12 -8.30
N ASP A 210 8.48 -20.69 -7.32
CA ASP A 210 7.81 -21.99 -7.50
C ASP A 210 6.63 -21.89 -8.47
N ASN A 211 5.95 -20.75 -8.46
CA ASN A 211 4.95 -20.37 -9.44
C ASN A 211 5.22 -18.91 -9.85
N PRO A 212 5.57 -18.64 -11.13
CA PRO A 212 5.98 -17.32 -11.56
C PRO A 212 5.05 -16.21 -11.07
N TYR A 213 5.61 -15.31 -10.25
CA TYR A 213 4.96 -14.09 -9.77
C TYR A 213 3.68 -14.29 -8.95
N ARG A 214 3.47 -15.48 -8.37
CA ARG A 214 2.36 -15.73 -7.42
C ARG A 214 2.77 -15.67 -5.96
N ASP A 215 4.07 -15.68 -5.66
CA ASP A 215 4.57 -15.47 -4.30
C ASP A 215 4.65 -13.95 -4.00
N PRO A 216 3.82 -13.41 -3.08
CA PRO A 216 3.81 -11.98 -2.80
C PRO A 216 5.13 -11.47 -2.22
N ALA A 217 5.83 -12.28 -1.44
CA ALA A 217 7.05 -11.86 -0.77
C ALA A 217 8.24 -11.83 -1.72
N LEU A 218 8.43 -12.88 -2.52
CA LEU A 218 9.48 -12.91 -3.55
C LEU A 218 9.24 -11.83 -4.62
N THR A 219 7.97 -11.59 -4.97
CA THR A 219 7.61 -10.50 -5.90
C THR A 219 7.91 -9.13 -5.30
N THR A 220 7.64 -8.92 -4.01
CA THR A 220 7.96 -7.66 -3.32
C THR A 220 9.48 -7.44 -3.26
N LEU A 221 10.25 -8.47 -2.90
CA LEU A 221 11.71 -8.39 -2.90
C LEU A 221 12.25 -8.05 -4.28
N HIS A 222 11.73 -8.68 -5.33
CA HIS A 222 12.15 -8.43 -6.71
C HIS A 222 11.97 -6.96 -7.08
N PHE A 223 10.78 -6.40 -6.82
CA PHE A 223 10.55 -4.98 -7.13
C PHE A 223 11.42 -4.03 -6.31
N ILE A 224 11.65 -4.34 -5.03
CA ILE A 224 12.58 -3.55 -4.21
C ILE A 224 14.00 -3.64 -4.79
N ALA A 225 14.48 -4.83 -5.14
CA ALA A 225 15.80 -5.02 -5.75
C ALA A 225 15.96 -4.24 -7.06
N VAL A 226 14.95 -4.22 -7.93
CA VAL A 226 14.94 -3.40 -9.16
C VAL A 226 15.01 -1.91 -8.82
N LEU A 227 14.26 -1.44 -7.82
CA LEU A 227 14.24 -0.03 -7.41
C LEU A 227 15.57 0.42 -6.79
N GLU A 228 16.23 -0.46 -6.03
CA GLU A 228 17.56 -0.23 -5.45
C GLU A 228 18.70 -0.41 -6.48
N GLY A 229 18.38 -0.78 -7.73
CA GLY A 229 19.38 -0.93 -8.79
C GLY A 229 20.26 -2.19 -8.68
N VAL A 230 19.81 -3.19 -7.93
CA VAL A 230 20.49 -4.49 -7.77
C VAL A 230 20.44 -5.26 -9.10
N ASN A 231 21.52 -6.01 -9.39
CA ASN A 231 21.57 -6.89 -10.55
C ASN A 231 20.68 -8.14 -10.39
N VAL A 232 19.35 -7.95 -10.47
CA VAL A 232 18.34 -8.99 -10.19
C VAL A 232 17.75 -9.61 -11.45
N TYR A 233 17.47 -10.91 -11.36
CA TYR A 233 16.87 -11.78 -12.37
C TYR A 233 15.66 -12.52 -11.78
N PRO A 234 14.64 -12.89 -12.57
CA PRO A 234 14.47 -12.62 -14.00
C PRO A 234 14.40 -11.14 -14.39
N ARG A 235 14.82 -10.76 -15.61
CA ARG A 235 14.74 -9.36 -16.06
C ARG A 235 13.29 -8.95 -16.28
N MET A 236 12.77 -8.12 -15.38
CA MET A 236 11.46 -7.49 -15.50
C MET A 236 11.59 -6.12 -16.15
N ASP A 237 12.12 -6.11 -17.37
CA ASP A 237 12.35 -4.87 -18.09
C ASP A 237 11.02 -4.22 -18.47
N LYS A 238 11.10 -2.91 -18.77
CA LYS A 238 9.96 -2.11 -19.18
C LYS A 238 9.16 -2.77 -20.31
N ASP A 239 9.83 -3.45 -21.24
CA ASP A 239 9.19 -4.11 -22.38
C ASP A 239 8.39 -5.34 -21.99
N VAL A 240 8.86 -6.12 -21.01
CA VAL A 240 8.12 -7.24 -20.42
C VAL A 240 6.84 -6.72 -19.74
N ILE A 241 6.97 -5.66 -18.95
CA ILE A 241 5.83 -5.04 -18.25
C ILE A 241 4.81 -4.48 -19.24
N VAL A 242 5.28 -3.79 -20.29
CA VAL A 242 4.41 -3.25 -21.35
C VAL A 242 3.70 -4.37 -22.11
N THR A 243 4.41 -5.45 -22.44
CA THR A 243 3.84 -6.59 -23.16
C THR A 243 2.79 -7.32 -22.33
N LEU A 244 3.09 -7.63 -21.06
CA LEU A 244 2.14 -8.24 -20.13
C LEU A 244 0.90 -7.36 -19.96
N ARG A 245 1.09 -6.04 -19.83
CA ARG A 245 -0.01 -5.09 -19.78
C ARG A 245 -0.85 -5.18 -21.05
N ASP A 246 -0.24 -5.07 -22.23
CA ASP A 246 -0.95 -5.05 -23.51
C ASP A 246 -1.68 -6.39 -23.78
N MET A 247 -1.13 -7.53 -23.33
CA MET A 247 -1.81 -8.83 -23.33
C MET A 247 -3.03 -8.83 -22.41
N GLY A 248 -2.90 -8.25 -21.21
CA GLY A 248 -4.03 -8.05 -20.30
C GLY A 248 -5.12 -7.18 -20.91
N VAL A 249 -4.74 -6.09 -21.59
CA VAL A 249 -5.67 -5.18 -22.30
C VAL A 249 -6.43 -5.91 -23.40
N LYS A 250 -5.75 -6.78 -24.14
CA LYS A 250 -6.33 -7.57 -25.23
C LYS A 250 -7.08 -8.81 -24.73
N MET A 251 -7.21 -9.00 -23.40
CA MET A 251 -7.83 -10.18 -22.79
C MET A 251 -7.27 -11.50 -23.35
N VAL A 252 -5.96 -11.53 -23.56
CA VAL A 252 -5.26 -12.71 -24.06
C VAL A 252 -5.44 -13.86 -23.05
N GLY A 253 -5.72 -15.06 -23.54
CA GLY A 253 -5.96 -16.22 -22.68
C GLY A 253 -4.75 -16.54 -21.77
N GLU A 254 -5.04 -17.01 -20.56
CA GLU A 254 -4.05 -17.29 -19.50
C GLU A 254 -2.90 -18.20 -20.00
N ASN A 255 -3.20 -19.17 -20.86
CA ASN A 255 -2.20 -20.09 -21.44
C ASN A 255 -1.16 -19.40 -22.34
N VAL A 256 -1.51 -18.28 -22.96
CA VAL A 256 -0.57 -17.51 -23.80
C VAL A 256 0.28 -16.59 -22.93
N ILE A 257 -0.35 -15.93 -21.95
CA ILE A 257 0.36 -15.11 -20.95
C ILE A 257 1.39 -15.97 -20.21
N ARG A 258 0.98 -17.17 -19.77
CA ARG A 258 1.87 -18.12 -19.09
C ARG A 258 3.07 -18.50 -19.95
N ARG A 259 2.87 -18.86 -21.22
CA ARG A 259 3.96 -19.20 -22.15
C ARG A 259 4.94 -18.04 -22.36
N TYR A 260 4.43 -16.82 -22.44
CA TYR A 260 5.27 -15.63 -22.56
C TYR A 260 6.11 -15.39 -21.29
N VAL A 261 5.48 -15.49 -20.11
CA VAL A 261 6.18 -15.41 -18.83
C VAL A 261 7.26 -16.48 -18.73
N GLU A 262 6.94 -17.73 -19.06
CA GLU A 262 7.89 -18.85 -19.06
C GLU A 262 9.07 -18.60 -20.02
N SER A 263 8.84 -18.01 -21.20
CA SER A 263 9.93 -17.67 -22.11
C SER A 263 10.86 -16.58 -21.57
N VAL A 264 10.29 -15.53 -20.96
CA VAL A 264 11.06 -14.42 -20.36
C VAL A 264 11.89 -14.94 -19.19
N VAL A 265 11.30 -15.77 -18.33
CA VAL A 265 12.01 -16.39 -17.20
C VAL A 265 13.17 -17.23 -17.72
N ARG A 266 12.94 -18.09 -18.72
CA ARG A 266 13.99 -18.95 -19.29
C ARG A 266 15.15 -18.17 -19.89
N GLU A 267 14.86 -17.12 -20.65
CA GLU A 267 15.90 -16.24 -21.22
C GLU A 267 16.70 -15.57 -20.10
N SER A 268 16.01 -15.04 -19.09
CA SER A 268 16.67 -14.43 -17.93
C SER A 268 17.47 -15.43 -17.09
N THR A 269 17.07 -16.70 -17.03
CA THR A 269 17.85 -17.76 -16.37
C THR A 269 19.19 -17.95 -17.07
N ASN A 270 19.20 -17.99 -18.40
CA ASN A 270 20.45 -18.12 -19.17
C ASN A 270 21.36 -16.91 -18.96
N GLU A 271 20.79 -15.69 -18.95
CA GLU A 271 21.55 -14.48 -18.65
C GLU A 271 22.13 -14.50 -17.23
N PHE A 272 21.33 -14.89 -16.24
CA PHE A 272 21.80 -15.02 -14.86
C PHE A 272 22.97 -15.98 -14.75
N VAL A 273 22.87 -17.17 -15.35
CA VAL A 273 23.95 -18.17 -15.34
C VAL A 273 25.21 -17.62 -16.01
N ASN A 274 25.08 -16.92 -17.12
CA ASN A 274 26.23 -16.29 -17.79
C ASN A 274 26.91 -15.22 -16.92
N GLU A 275 26.13 -14.36 -16.25
CA GLU A 275 26.69 -13.36 -15.33
C GLU A 275 27.28 -14.00 -14.07
N LEU A 276 26.69 -15.08 -13.59
CA LEU A 276 27.20 -15.86 -12.47
C LEU A 276 28.60 -16.42 -12.77
N TYR A 277 28.83 -17.02 -13.96
CA TYR A 277 30.16 -17.48 -14.36
C TYR A 277 31.17 -16.34 -14.59
N LYS A 278 30.72 -15.14 -14.96
CA LYS A 278 31.61 -13.97 -15.10
C LYS A 278 32.04 -13.42 -13.74
N SER A 279 31.13 -13.39 -12.79
CA SER A 279 31.35 -12.86 -11.44
C SER A 279 32.00 -13.87 -10.50
N GLY A 280 31.80 -15.17 -10.73
CA GLY A 280 32.26 -16.26 -9.87
C GLY A 280 31.45 -16.39 -8.57
N ILE A 281 30.49 -15.51 -8.32
CA ILE A 281 29.68 -15.47 -7.09
C ILE A 281 28.29 -14.90 -7.40
N GLY A 282 27.25 -15.41 -6.75
CA GLY A 282 25.90 -14.91 -6.92
C GLY A 282 24.95 -15.31 -5.81
N ALA A 283 23.77 -14.69 -5.78
CA ALA A 283 22.72 -14.99 -4.81
C ALA A 283 21.52 -15.64 -5.49
N ILE A 284 20.91 -16.61 -4.83
CA ILE A 284 19.63 -17.20 -5.21
C ILE A 284 18.65 -16.98 -4.06
N VAL A 285 17.53 -16.33 -4.35
CA VAL A 285 16.44 -16.15 -3.40
C VAL A 285 15.27 -17.03 -3.80
N MET A 286 14.73 -17.80 -2.86
CA MET A 286 13.72 -18.82 -3.13
C MET A 286 12.70 -18.93 -1.99
N SER A 287 11.64 -19.69 -2.21
CA SER A 287 10.68 -20.04 -1.17
C SER A 287 11.38 -20.66 0.05
N PRO A 288 10.93 -20.38 1.28
CA PRO A 288 11.64 -20.78 2.50
C PRO A 288 11.75 -22.31 2.67
N ASN A 289 10.79 -23.04 2.10
CA ASN A 289 10.72 -24.50 2.14
C ASN A 289 11.59 -25.19 1.08
N LYS A 290 12.12 -24.43 0.12
CA LYS A 290 12.98 -24.97 -0.94
C LYS A 290 14.41 -25.14 -0.42
N VAL A 291 15.05 -26.23 -0.82
CA VAL A 291 16.42 -26.57 -0.40
C VAL A 291 17.41 -26.07 -1.45
N ALA A 292 18.52 -25.49 -1.01
CA ALA A 292 19.55 -24.91 -1.89
C ALA A 292 20.01 -25.88 -3.00
N ILE A 293 20.23 -27.16 -2.66
CA ILE A 293 20.66 -28.19 -3.63
C ILE A 293 19.65 -28.36 -4.77
N SER A 294 18.34 -28.31 -4.48
CA SER A 294 17.30 -28.39 -5.52
C SER A 294 17.36 -27.19 -6.45
N ALA A 295 17.62 -26.00 -5.90
CA ALA A 295 17.73 -24.79 -6.69
C ALA A 295 18.96 -24.83 -7.62
N LEU A 296 20.11 -25.29 -7.12
CA LEU A 296 21.31 -25.47 -7.94
C LEU A 296 21.08 -26.46 -9.09
N LYS A 297 20.38 -27.56 -8.82
CA LYS A 297 20.04 -28.55 -9.84
C LYS A 297 19.10 -27.97 -10.91
N GLU A 298 18.06 -27.25 -10.50
CA GLU A 298 17.11 -26.61 -11.43
C GLU A 298 17.78 -25.54 -12.31
N LEU A 299 18.83 -24.89 -11.82
CA LEU A 299 19.61 -23.91 -12.57
C LEU A 299 20.80 -24.52 -13.33
N GLY A 300 21.04 -25.83 -13.22
CA GLY A 300 22.18 -26.50 -13.86
C GLY A 300 23.55 -26.11 -13.29
N LEU A 301 23.60 -25.72 -12.01
CA LEU A 301 24.79 -25.25 -11.31
C LEU A 301 25.42 -26.32 -10.39
N GLU A 302 24.75 -27.47 -10.25
CA GLU A 302 25.23 -28.60 -9.44
C GLU A 302 26.61 -29.07 -9.92
N GLY A 303 27.57 -29.15 -8.99
CA GLY A 303 28.94 -29.59 -9.26
C GLY A 303 29.91 -28.48 -9.70
N ASN A 304 29.41 -27.32 -10.13
CA ASN A 304 30.24 -26.16 -10.52
C ASN A 304 30.21 -25.04 -9.48
N PHE A 305 29.18 -24.99 -8.64
CA PHE A 305 29.03 -23.98 -7.58
C PHE A 305 28.78 -24.65 -6.23
N THR A 306 29.28 -24.03 -5.16
CA THR A 306 29.04 -24.42 -3.78
C THR A 306 28.30 -23.31 -3.03
N VAL A 307 27.54 -23.70 -2.00
CA VAL A 307 26.85 -22.75 -1.11
C VAL A 307 27.86 -22.26 -0.07
N ILE A 308 28.07 -20.95 -0.02
CA ILE A 308 28.98 -20.31 0.95
C ILE A 308 28.22 -19.59 2.07
N ASP A 309 26.95 -19.26 1.85
CA ASP A 309 26.08 -18.64 2.85
C ASP A 309 24.63 -19.05 2.59
N GLU A 310 23.88 -19.27 3.66
CA GLU A 310 22.48 -19.65 3.59
C GLU A 310 21.72 -19.08 4.77
N GLN A 311 20.68 -18.31 4.48
CA GLN A 311 19.85 -17.68 5.50
C GLN A 311 18.37 -17.80 5.15
N VAL A 312 17.57 -18.19 6.14
CA VAL A 312 16.10 -18.10 6.07
C VAL A 312 15.69 -16.78 6.71
N ILE A 313 15.03 -15.93 5.93
CA ILE A 313 14.57 -14.61 6.34
C ILE A 313 13.11 -14.73 6.76
N GLY A 314 12.80 -14.23 7.95
CA GLY A 314 11.45 -14.28 8.53
C GLY A 314 11.07 -12.99 9.25
N ILE A 315 9.76 -12.79 9.44
CA ILE A 315 9.23 -11.79 10.38
C ILE A 315 8.68 -12.56 11.59
N GLY A 316 9.35 -12.40 12.73
CA GLY A 316 9.08 -13.22 13.92
C GLY A 316 9.36 -14.70 13.63
N ASN A 317 8.36 -15.56 13.87
CA ASN A 317 8.48 -17.01 13.63
C ASN A 317 7.98 -17.43 12.23
N VAL A 318 7.60 -16.49 11.37
CA VAL A 318 7.08 -16.79 10.04
C VAL A 318 8.21 -16.66 9.02
N PRO A 319 8.69 -17.76 8.42
CA PRO A 319 9.68 -17.67 7.35
C PRO A 319 9.04 -17.12 6.09
N ILE A 320 9.73 -16.20 5.42
CA ILE A 320 9.22 -15.47 4.25
C ILE A 320 9.92 -15.94 2.98
N PHE A 321 11.26 -15.96 2.98
CA PHE A 321 12.06 -16.47 1.87
C PHE A 321 13.42 -16.93 2.37
N ARG A 322 14.12 -17.68 1.53
CA ARG A 322 15.49 -18.16 1.78
C ARG A 322 16.43 -17.52 0.79
N VAL A 323 17.58 -17.07 1.28
CA VAL A 323 18.69 -16.51 0.50
C VAL A 323 19.85 -17.49 0.57
N VAL A 324 20.40 -17.81 -0.59
CA VAL A 324 21.55 -18.71 -0.74
C VAL A 324 22.60 -17.96 -1.55
N VAL A 325 23.79 -17.76 -0.99
CA VAL A 325 24.92 -17.22 -1.74
C VAL A 325 25.80 -18.38 -2.18
N ILE A 326 26.14 -18.38 -3.46
CA ILE A 326 26.91 -19.43 -4.10
C ILE A 326 28.16 -18.85 -4.73
N GLU A 327 29.22 -19.65 -4.72
CA GLU A 327 30.51 -19.31 -5.30
C GLU A 327 30.96 -20.44 -6.23
N GLU A 328 31.60 -20.06 -7.33
CA GLU A 328 32.15 -21.00 -8.29
C GLU A 328 33.21 -21.86 -7.58
N LEU A 329 33.06 -23.17 -7.69
CA LEU A 329 34.10 -24.10 -7.34
C LEU A 329 35.22 -23.86 -8.34
N SER A 330 36.14 -22.97 -7.99
CA SER A 330 37.38 -22.83 -8.73
C SER A 330 37.96 -24.24 -8.87
N SER A 331 37.95 -24.77 -10.10
CA SER A 331 38.83 -25.87 -10.45
C SER A 331 40.19 -25.44 -9.92
N CYS A 332 40.75 -26.20 -8.97
CA CYS A 332 42.08 -25.94 -8.45
C CYS A 332 42.94 -25.52 -9.64
N LYS A 333 43.33 -24.24 -9.69
CA LYS A 333 44.45 -23.81 -10.53
C LYS A 333 45.68 -24.40 -9.87
N CYS A 334 45.86 -25.71 -10.05
CA CYS A 334 47.10 -26.42 -9.78
C CYS A 334 48.14 -26.01 -10.81
#